data_AF-A0A1J3HYR6-F1
#
_entry.id   AF-A0A1J3HYR6-F1
#
_cell.length_a   1.000
_cell.length_b   1.000
_cell.length_c   1.000
_cell.angle_alpha   90.00
_cell.angle_beta   90.00
_cell.angle_gamma   90.00
#
_symmetry.space_group_name_H-M   'P 1'
#
loop_
_entity.id
_entity.type
_entity.pdbx_description
1 polymer ?
#
loop_
_entity_poly.entity_id
_entity_poly.type
_entity_poly.pdbx_seq_one_letter_code
_entity_poly.pdbx_strand_id
1 'polypeptide(L)'
;EERGERERERQIETVWRENLLCGYEETANLRIIEEKIYVAAGRNVWKNTSNLIWTLQNFKGNKICIVHIHQPSPTIPVLGTKSEASTADEELVRAYRGKETTKTDKILQEYLSICLKRGVQAEKLCFEMDSIEKGIVEMIYQHRISKFVMGAAADKHYSMYNLTLLFLDTHRVVNSVFARKMEHLKSKKATFVCQQAPATCHIHFTCKGNLIHTRDARMDEVRALSLRSCLSFSGLKR
;
A
#
# COMPACT_ATOMS: atom_id res chain seq x y z
N GLU A 1 -49.14 -8.04 34.08
CA GLU A 1 -48.20 -8.39 32.99
C GLU A 1 -47.79 -7.19 32.12
N GLU A 2 -48.70 -6.30 31.74
CA GLU A 2 -48.41 -5.14 30.87
C GLU A 2 -47.27 -4.20 31.30
N ARG A 3 -47.00 -4.08 32.61
CA ARG A 3 -45.89 -3.24 33.12
C ARG A 3 -44.52 -3.84 32.79
N GLY A 4 -44.40 -5.16 32.78
CA GLY A 4 -43.15 -5.87 32.44
C GLY A 4 -42.91 -6.00 30.94
N GLU A 5 -43.92 -5.75 30.12
CA GLU A 5 -43.81 -5.73 28.66
C GLU A 5 -43.31 -4.36 28.18
N ARG A 6 -43.87 -3.27 28.74
CA ARG A 6 -43.38 -1.90 28.52
C ARG A 6 -41.93 -1.69 28.99
N GLU A 7 -41.52 -2.35 30.07
CA GLU A 7 -40.13 -2.32 30.55
C GLU A 7 -39.17 -3.01 29.55
N ARG A 8 -39.60 -4.13 28.97
CA ARG A 8 -38.83 -4.89 27.96
C ARG A 8 -38.71 -4.12 26.64
N GLU A 9 -39.78 -3.47 26.19
CA GLU A 9 -39.73 -2.62 24.99
C GLU A 9 -38.78 -1.43 25.17
N ARG A 10 -38.77 -0.79 26.34
CA ARG A 10 -37.80 0.29 26.63
C ARG A 10 -36.36 -0.22 26.64
N GLN A 11 -36.11 -1.39 27.22
CA GLN A 11 -34.78 -2.00 27.21
C GLN A 11 -34.32 -2.32 25.79
N ILE A 12 -35.21 -2.88 24.95
CA ILE A 12 -34.93 -3.13 23.54
C ILE A 12 -34.60 -1.81 22.84
N GLU A 13 -35.44 -0.78 22.96
CA GLU A 13 -35.23 0.52 22.30
C GLU A 13 -33.94 1.21 22.74
N THR A 14 -33.55 1.06 24.01
CA THR A 14 -32.30 1.60 24.56
C THR A 14 -31.09 0.89 23.94
N VAL A 15 -31.12 -0.45 23.91
CA VAL A 15 -30.06 -1.25 23.27
C VAL A 15 -29.95 -0.95 21.77
N TRP A 16 -31.08 -0.78 21.08
CA TRP A 16 -31.09 -0.37 19.68
C TRP A 16 -30.47 1.01 19.47
N ARG A 17 -30.79 2.00 20.32
CA ARG A 17 -30.22 3.35 20.24
C ARG A 17 -28.73 3.37 20.58
N GLU A 18 -28.31 2.64 21.61
CA GLU A 18 -26.89 2.52 21.99
C GLU A 18 -26.06 1.85 20.88
N ASN A 19 -26.59 0.79 20.26
CA ASN A 19 -25.95 0.15 19.11
C ASN A 19 -25.93 1.04 17.87
N LEU A 20 -26.98 1.84 17.64
CA LEU A 20 -27.05 2.80 16.52
C LEU A 20 -26.07 3.96 16.71
N LEU A 21 -25.94 4.48 17.93
CA LEU A 21 -24.99 5.53 18.30
C LEU A 21 -23.54 5.03 18.25
N CYS A 22 -23.28 3.80 18.73
CA CYS A 22 -21.98 3.14 18.59
C CYS A 22 -21.61 2.97 17.12
N GLY A 23 -22.54 2.49 16.28
CA GLY A 23 -22.33 2.42 14.83
C GLY A 23 -22.06 3.80 14.20
N TYR A 24 -22.72 4.86 14.65
CA TYR A 24 -22.52 6.22 14.15
C TYR A 24 -21.16 6.80 14.57
N GLU A 25 -20.76 6.66 15.83
CA GLU A 25 -19.45 7.09 16.34
C GLU A 25 -18.29 6.31 15.72
N GLU A 26 -18.46 5.02 15.41
CA GLU A 26 -17.45 4.21 14.71
C GLU A 26 -17.33 4.62 13.23
N THR A 27 -18.45 4.95 12.57
CA THR A 27 -18.40 5.56 11.22
C THR A 27 -17.80 6.97 11.20
N ALA A 28 -17.91 7.72 12.30
CA ALA A 28 -17.27 9.01 12.46
C ALA A 28 -15.77 8.87 12.75
N ASN A 29 -15.35 7.89 13.56
CA ASN A 29 -13.93 7.60 13.82
C ASN A 29 -13.20 7.06 12.58
N LEU A 30 -13.85 6.26 11.74
CA LEU A 30 -13.32 5.86 10.42
C LEU A 30 -13.05 7.07 9.50
N ARG A 31 -13.76 8.18 9.68
CA ARG A 31 -13.60 9.42 8.89
C ARG A 31 -12.50 10.34 9.45
N ILE A 32 -11.94 10.06 10.64
CA ILE A 32 -10.91 10.89 11.32
C ILE A 32 -9.51 10.23 11.27
N ILE A 33 -9.36 9.07 10.64
CA ILE A 33 -8.01 8.60 10.27
C ILE A 33 -7.58 9.47 9.10
N GLU A 34 -6.62 10.38 9.32
CA GLU A 34 -5.94 11.09 8.24
C GLU A 34 -5.55 10.07 7.17
N GLU A 35 -6.17 10.22 6.01
CA GLU A 35 -6.11 9.19 5.00
C GLU A 35 -4.71 9.13 4.40
N LYS A 36 -3.93 8.14 4.85
CA LYS A 36 -2.53 7.94 4.47
C LYS A 36 -2.45 7.10 3.21
N ILE A 37 -1.76 7.61 2.19
CA ILE A 37 -1.57 6.92 0.91
C ILE A 37 -0.23 6.21 0.92
N TYR A 38 -0.26 4.89 0.72
CA TYR A 38 0.93 4.07 0.65
C TYR A 38 1.34 3.87 -0.82
N VAL A 39 2.60 4.12 -1.14
CA VAL A 39 3.11 4.08 -2.52
C VAL A 39 4.25 3.07 -2.62
N ALA A 40 4.08 2.06 -3.50
CA ALA A 40 5.12 1.07 -3.75
C ALA A 40 6.33 1.68 -4.48
N ALA A 41 7.51 1.55 -3.86
CA ALA A 41 8.80 1.97 -4.36
C ALA A 41 9.63 0.78 -4.86
N GLY A 42 10.06 0.86 -6.11
CA GLY A 42 11.01 -0.09 -6.69
C GLY A 42 12.46 0.32 -6.46
N ARG A 43 13.38 -0.63 -6.68
CA ARG A 43 14.84 -0.43 -6.53
C ARG A 43 15.42 0.64 -7.46
N ASN A 44 14.80 0.86 -8.62
CA ASN A 44 15.20 1.90 -9.55
C ASN A 44 14.26 3.10 -9.37
N VAL A 45 14.76 4.16 -8.72
CA VAL A 45 14.00 5.36 -8.41
C VAL A 45 13.42 5.96 -9.68
N TRP A 46 14.28 6.31 -10.65
CA TRP A 46 13.89 6.94 -11.90
C TRP A 46 12.70 6.27 -12.61
N LYS A 47 12.72 4.93 -12.71
CA LYS A 47 11.64 4.18 -13.38
C LYS A 47 10.32 4.20 -12.61
N ASN A 48 10.38 4.25 -11.29
CA ASN A 48 9.21 4.15 -10.41
C ASN A 48 8.74 5.52 -9.88
N THR A 49 9.51 6.59 -10.10
CA THR A 49 9.16 7.97 -9.74
C THR A 49 7.82 8.40 -10.35
N SER A 50 7.47 7.89 -11.53
CA SER A 50 6.19 8.24 -12.17
C SER A 50 4.95 7.87 -11.33
N ASN A 51 5.02 6.79 -10.53
CA ASN A 51 3.93 6.41 -9.63
C ASN A 51 3.82 7.42 -8.48
N LEU A 52 4.96 7.82 -7.89
CA LEU A 52 4.99 8.81 -6.82
C LEU A 52 4.50 10.19 -7.31
N ILE A 53 4.94 10.63 -8.48
CA ILE A 53 4.49 11.91 -9.07
C ILE A 53 2.98 11.88 -9.29
N TRP A 54 2.43 10.79 -9.82
CA TRP A 54 1.00 10.64 -9.99
C TRP A 54 0.27 10.71 -8.64
N THR A 55 0.76 10.02 -7.60
CA THR A 55 0.17 10.09 -6.26
C THR A 55 0.13 11.52 -5.74
N LEU A 56 1.25 12.25 -5.79
CA LEU A 56 1.36 13.63 -5.32
C LEU A 56 0.40 14.59 -6.05
N GLN A 57 0.10 14.32 -7.32
CA GLN A 57 -0.82 15.14 -8.12
C GLN A 57 -2.29 14.86 -7.82
N ASN A 58 -2.64 13.61 -7.50
CA ASN A 58 -4.03 13.16 -7.34
C ASN A 58 -4.50 13.14 -5.87
N PHE A 59 -3.57 13.01 -4.91
CA PHE A 59 -3.86 12.97 -3.47
C PHE A 59 -3.25 14.17 -2.74
N LYS A 60 -3.71 15.38 -3.08
CA LYS A 60 -3.23 16.62 -2.46
C LYS A 60 -3.70 16.71 -1.01
N GLY A 61 -2.78 17.03 -0.11
CA GLY A 61 -3.08 17.18 1.33
C GLY A 61 -3.09 15.87 2.12
N ASN A 62 -3.01 14.72 1.47
CA ASN A 62 -2.89 13.43 2.15
C ASN A 62 -1.46 13.19 2.66
N LYS A 63 -1.34 12.49 3.79
CA LYS A 63 -0.05 11.96 4.26
C LYS A 63 0.39 10.83 3.32
N ILE A 64 1.69 10.77 3.01
CA ILE A 64 2.25 9.77 2.09
C ILE A 64 3.22 8.86 2.83
N CYS A 65 3.14 7.56 2.55
CA CYS A 65 4.12 6.57 2.98
C CYS A 65 4.78 5.92 1.76
N ILE A 66 6.10 6.01 1.66
CA ILE A 66 6.88 5.29 0.66
C ILE A 66 7.16 3.89 1.18
N VAL A 67 6.66 2.88 0.47
CA VAL A 67 6.78 1.47 0.84
C VAL A 67 7.81 0.79 -0.02
N HIS A 68 8.74 0.06 0.59
CA HIS A 68 9.62 -0.85 -0.12
C HIS A 68 9.55 -2.26 0.47
N ILE A 69 9.36 -3.27 -0.39
CA ILE A 69 9.52 -4.67 0.02
C ILE A 69 10.97 -5.07 -0.22
N HIS A 70 11.72 -5.25 0.86
CA HIS A 70 13.07 -5.76 0.84
C HIS A 70 13.03 -7.28 0.69
N GLN A 71 13.59 -7.79 -0.40
CA GLN A 71 13.79 -9.23 -0.60
C GLN A 71 15.28 -9.51 -0.40
N PRO A 72 15.68 -10.10 0.74
CA PRO A 72 17.08 -10.42 0.99
C PRO A 72 17.60 -11.37 -0.09
N SER A 73 18.77 -11.10 -0.65
CA SER A 73 19.38 -12.01 -1.64
C SER A 73 19.58 -13.41 -1.05
N PRO A 74 19.11 -14.50 -1.68
CA PRO A 74 19.33 -15.86 -1.16
C PRO A 74 20.82 -16.28 -1.26
N THR A 75 21.61 -15.55 -2.05
CA THR A 75 23.05 -15.80 -2.21
C THR A 75 23.87 -14.57 -1.85
N ILE A 76 25.03 -14.78 -1.26
CA ILE A 76 26.00 -13.73 -0.95
C ILE A 76 27.34 -13.98 -1.68
N PRO A 77 28.09 -12.92 -2.06
CA PRO A 77 29.41 -13.08 -2.63
C PRO A 77 30.44 -13.42 -1.53
N VAL A 78 31.07 -14.58 -1.63
CA VAL A 78 32.19 -15.03 -0.77
C VAL A 78 33.39 -15.29 -1.66
N LEU A 79 34.48 -14.55 -1.45
CA LEU A 79 35.73 -14.68 -2.22
C LEU A 79 35.54 -14.68 -3.76
N GLY A 80 34.60 -13.88 -4.26
CA GLY A 80 34.31 -13.77 -5.70
C GLY A 80 33.36 -14.85 -6.24
N THR A 81 32.96 -15.83 -5.42
CA THR A 81 31.95 -16.85 -5.75
C THR A 81 30.62 -16.51 -5.09
N LYS A 82 29.50 -17.03 -5.63
CA LYS A 82 28.18 -16.88 -4.99
C LYS A 82 27.94 -18.08 -4.10
N SER A 83 27.76 -17.84 -2.81
CA SER A 83 27.42 -18.85 -1.81
C SER A 83 25.99 -18.66 -1.33
N GLU A 84 25.31 -19.75 -0.96
CA GLU A 84 24.00 -19.65 -0.32
C GLU A 84 24.14 -18.95 1.04
N ALA A 85 23.23 -18.03 1.33
CA ALA A 85 23.26 -17.27 2.58
C ALA A 85 23.04 -18.17 3.80
N SER A 86 22.37 -19.31 3.64
CA SER A 86 22.11 -20.33 4.68
C SER A 86 23.35 -21.12 5.09
N THR A 87 24.31 -21.29 4.19
CA THR A 87 25.51 -22.13 4.41
C THR A 87 26.79 -21.31 4.54
N ALA A 88 26.72 -20.01 4.31
CA ALA A 88 27.86 -19.12 4.36
C ALA A 88 28.15 -18.65 5.80
N ASP A 89 29.36 -18.13 5.99
CA ASP A 89 29.77 -17.53 7.26
C ASP A 89 28.80 -16.41 7.70
N GLU A 90 28.34 -16.49 8.96
CA GLU A 90 27.31 -15.61 9.50
C GLU A 90 27.75 -14.13 9.54
N GLU A 91 29.04 -13.86 9.77
CA GLU A 91 29.57 -12.50 9.82
C GLU A 91 29.59 -11.89 8.42
N LEU A 92 30.01 -12.65 7.41
CA LEU A 92 29.94 -12.24 6.01
C LEU A 92 28.50 -12.01 5.55
N VAL A 93 27.57 -12.89 5.94
CA VAL A 93 26.13 -12.72 5.67
C VAL A 93 25.64 -11.42 6.31
N ARG A 94 25.90 -11.19 7.59
CA ARG A 94 25.48 -9.97 8.30
C ARG A 94 26.05 -8.71 7.66
N ALA A 95 27.33 -8.72 7.31
CA ALA A 95 27.98 -7.60 6.63
C ALA A 95 27.36 -7.33 5.25
N TYR A 96 27.02 -8.39 4.50
CA TYR A 96 26.35 -8.25 3.20
C TYR A 96 24.92 -7.71 3.36
N ARG A 97 24.14 -8.25 4.30
CA ARG A 97 22.79 -7.76 4.62
C ARG A 97 22.82 -6.29 5.04
N GLY A 98 23.81 -5.88 5.84
CA GLY A 98 24.03 -4.47 6.18
C GLY A 98 24.19 -3.58 4.94
N LYS A 99 24.96 -4.03 3.94
CA LYS A 99 25.12 -3.32 2.66
C LYS A 99 23.80 -3.25 1.87
N GLU A 100 23.01 -4.31 1.87
CA GLU A 100 21.68 -4.32 1.24
C GLU A 100 20.72 -3.32 1.92
N THR A 101 20.71 -3.28 3.25
CA THR A 101 19.93 -2.32 4.04
C THR A 101 20.36 -0.89 3.75
N THR A 102 21.66 -0.58 3.73
CA THR A 102 22.16 0.76 3.40
C THR A 102 21.77 1.20 1.99
N LYS A 103 21.83 0.29 1.00
CA LYS A 103 21.38 0.59 -0.37
C LYS A 103 19.89 0.89 -0.42
N THR A 104 19.09 0.08 0.28
CA THR A 104 17.65 0.26 0.38
C THR A 104 17.29 1.58 1.04
N ASP A 105 18.00 1.95 2.11
CA ASP A 105 17.79 3.22 2.79
C ASP A 105 18.06 4.41 1.85
N LYS A 106 19.18 4.38 1.12
CA LYS A 106 19.51 5.42 0.12
C LYS A 106 18.40 5.60 -0.92
N ILE A 107 17.85 4.50 -1.43
CA ILE A 107 16.72 4.51 -2.38
C ILE A 107 15.49 5.18 -1.75
N LEU A 108 15.12 4.79 -0.53
CA LEU A 108 13.98 5.37 0.18
C LEU A 108 14.18 6.87 0.46
N GLN A 109 15.38 7.28 0.89
CA GLN A 109 15.73 8.68 1.10
C GLN A 109 15.60 9.51 -0.18
N GLU A 110 15.96 8.95 -1.34
CA GLU A 110 15.80 9.63 -2.62
C GLU A 110 14.32 9.92 -2.91
N TYR A 111 13.41 8.95 -2.68
CA TYR A 111 11.97 9.20 -2.78
C TYR A 111 11.47 10.25 -1.79
N LEU A 112 11.93 10.21 -0.54
CA LEU A 112 11.58 11.22 0.47
C LEU A 112 12.03 12.61 0.02
N SER A 113 13.21 12.73 -0.58
CA SER A 113 13.71 13.99 -1.13
C SER A 113 12.83 14.53 -2.26
N ILE A 114 12.25 13.65 -3.08
CA ILE A 114 11.30 14.03 -4.15
C ILE A 114 10.00 14.55 -3.55
N CYS A 115 9.48 13.92 -2.50
CA CYS A 115 8.30 14.39 -1.77
C CYS A 115 8.55 15.77 -1.14
N LEU A 116 9.68 15.92 -0.46
CA LEU A 116 10.06 17.17 0.22
C LEU A 116 10.20 18.34 -0.76
N LYS A 117 10.85 18.12 -1.91
CA LYS A 117 10.96 19.12 -3.00
C LYS A 117 9.60 19.57 -3.54
N ARG A 118 8.55 18.77 -3.33
CA ARG A 118 7.17 19.07 -3.73
C ARG A 118 6.30 19.54 -2.55
N GLY A 119 6.92 19.86 -1.42
CA GLY A 119 6.24 20.38 -0.23
C GLY A 119 5.44 19.33 0.55
N VAL A 120 5.69 18.03 0.34
CA VAL A 120 4.98 16.95 1.03
C VAL A 120 5.94 16.22 1.96
N GLN A 121 5.61 16.19 3.26
CA GLN A 121 6.29 15.33 4.22
C GLN A 121 5.79 13.89 4.04
N ALA A 122 6.73 12.99 3.74
CA ALA A 122 6.45 11.58 3.57
C ALA A 122 7.19 10.74 4.62
N GLU A 123 6.60 9.62 4.97
CA GLU A 123 7.22 8.58 5.79
C GLU A 123 7.75 7.46 4.89
N LYS A 124 8.60 6.59 5.44
CA LYS A 124 9.04 5.38 4.76
C LYS A 124 8.67 4.15 5.58
N LEU A 125 8.33 3.07 4.89
CA LEU A 125 8.09 1.76 5.46
C LEU A 125 8.86 0.72 4.63
N CYS A 126 9.75 -0.01 5.28
CA CYS A 126 10.48 -1.11 4.66
C CYS A 126 9.97 -2.42 5.27
N PHE A 127 9.62 -3.38 4.42
CA PHE A 127 9.07 -4.65 4.85
C PHE A 127 9.88 -5.79 4.23
N GLU A 128 10.42 -6.68 5.07
CA GLU A 128 11.26 -7.78 4.59
C GLU A 128 10.41 -9.01 4.26
N MET A 129 10.59 -9.60 3.08
CA MET A 129 9.88 -10.81 2.67
C MET A 129 10.60 -11.53 1.51
N ASP A 130 10.54 -12.86 1.51
CA ASP A 130 11.15 -13.70 0.46
C ASP A 130 10.50 -13.55 -0.92
N SER A 131 9.23 -13.13 -0.98
CA SER A 131 8.51 -12.81 -2.22
C SER A 131 7.97 -11.40 -2.14
N ILE A 132 8.23 -10.61 -3.18
CA ILE A 132 7.74 -9.23 -3.29
C ILE A 132 6.21 -9.20 -3.30
N GLU A 133 5.59 -10.09 -4.07
CA GLU A 133 4.14 -10.15 -4.23
C GLU A 133 3.44 -10.49 -2.92
N LYS A 134 3.93 -11.51 -2.22
CA LYS A 134 3.42 -11.88 -0.90
C LYS A 134 3.71 -10.80 0.13
N GLY A 135 4.90 -10.19 0.08
CA GLY A 135 5.29 -9.11 0.99
C GLY A 135 4.38 -7.90 0.89
N ILE A 136 3.95 -7.53 -0.33
CA ILE A 136 2.96 -6.46 -0.52
C ILE A 136 1.63 -6.84 0.14
N VAL A 137 1.10 -8.04 -0.12
CA VAL A 137 -0.19 -8.48 0.41
C VAL A 137 -0.18 -8.55 1.93
N GLU A 138 0.86 -9.16 2.50
CA GLU A 138 1.05 -9.30 3.94
C GLU A 138 1.19 -7.93 4.61
N MET A 139 1.98 -7.03 4.03
CA MET A 139 2.11 -5.67 4.54
C MET A 139 0.77 -4.91 4.52
N ILE A 140 -0.02 -5.03 3.44
CA ILE A 140 -1.35 -4.40 3.37
C ILE A 140 -2.24 -4.90 4.51
N TYR A 141 -2.19 -6.21 4.78
CA TYR A 141 -2.95 -6.82 5.87
C TYR A 141 -2.46 -6.35 7.24
N GLN A 142 -1.18 -6.49 7.55
CA GLN A 142 -0.60 -6.20 8.88
C GLN A 142 -0.72 -4.72 9.24
N HIS A 143 -0.47 -3.81 8.28
CA HIS A 143 -0.53 -2.37 8.50
C HIS A 143 -1.92 -1.77 8.24
N ARG A 144 -2.93 -2.61 7.96
CA ARG A 144 -4.31 -2.20 7.67
C ARG A 144 -4.37 -1.07 6.64
N ILE A 145 -3.62 -1.23 5.55
CA ILE A 145 -3.49 -0.20 4.52
C ILE A 145 -4.82 -0.08 3.78
N SER A 146 -5.46 1.07 3.90
CA SER A 146 -6.74 1.37 3.24
C SER A 146 -6.56 1.85 1.80
N LYS A 147 -5.47 2.58 1.50
CA LYS A 147 -5.17 3.09 0.15
C LYS A 147 -3.73 2.80 -0.26
N PHE A 148 -3.59 2.13 -1.39
CA PHE A 148 -2.31 1.72 -1.94
C PHE A 148 -2.15 2.12 -3.42
N VAL A 149 -0.95 2.53 -3.81
CA VAL A 149 -0.60 2.86 -5.21
C VAL A 149 0.60 2.02 -5.63
N MET A 150 0.50 1.34 -6.77
CA MET A 150 1.59 0.54 -7.32
C MET A 150 1.64 0.56 -8.85
N GLY A 151 2.76 0.09 -9.41
CA GLY A 151 2.95 0.03 -10.87
C GLY A 151 2.12 -1.08 -11.54
N ALA A 152 1.46 -0.76 -12.65
CA ALA A 152 0.63 -1.69 -13.42
C ALA A 152 1.42 -2.63 -14.36
N ALA A 153 2.66 -2.27 -14.73
CA ALA A 153 3.46 -2.97 -15.74
C ALA A 153 4.91 -3.20 -15.25
N ALA A 154 5.55 -4.26 -15.75
CA ALA A 154 6.96 -4.55 -15.48
C ALA A 154 7.88 -3.90 -16.54
N ASP A 155 9.06 -3.47 -16.11
CA ASP A 155 10.10 -2.80 -16.93
C ASP A 155 10.39 -3.42 -18.30
N LYS A 156 10.21 -4.74 -18.46
CA LYS A 156 10.56 -5.48 -19.68
C LYS A 156 9.67 -5.14 -20.88
N HIS A 157 8.49 -4.57 -20.66
CA HIS A 157 7.56 -4.21 -21.75
C HIS A 157 7.74 -2.77 -22.26
N TYR A 158 8.72 -2.02 -21.74
CA TYR A 158 8.99 -0.65 -22.19
C TYR A 158 10.48 -0.41 -22.37
N SER A 159 11.00 -0.96 -23.47
CA SER A 159 12.14 -0.36 -24.15
C SER A 159 11.71 0.99 -24.72
N MET A 160 12.52 2.01 -24.46
CA MET A 160 12.51 3.33 -25.10
C MET A 160 11.33 4.24 -24.74
N TYR A 161 11.55 5.16 -23.78
CA TYR A 161 11.50 6.62 -24.01
C TYR A 161 12.38 7.27 -22.92
N ASN A 162 13.51 7.81 -23.35
CA ASN A 162 14.54 8.40 -22.51
C ASN A 162 14.08 9.74 -21.90
N LEU A 163 14.51 9.93 -20.65
CA LEU A 163 14.97 11.12 -19.91
C LEU A 163 14.66 12.59 -20.28
N THR A 164 13.97 12.95 -21.36
CA THR A 164 13.87 14.37 -21.78
C THR A 164 12.59 15.08 -21.32
N LEU A 165 11.78 14.45 -20.46
CA LEU A 165 10.34 14.74 -20.37
C LEU A 165 9.88 15.41 -19.06
N LEU A 166 10.82 15.98 -18.31
CA LEU A 166 10.50 16.80 -17.14
C LEU A 166 10.10 18.25 -17.48
N PHE A 167 10.08 18.65 -18.76
CA PHE A 167 9.98 20.07 -19.14
C PHE A 167 8.94 20.45 -20.21
N LEU A 168 8.06 19.57 -20.71
CA LEU A 168 7.10 19.96 -21.76
C LEU A 168 5.67 19.47 -21.52
N ASP A 169 4.72 20.42 -21.58
CA ASP A 169 3.26 20.24 -21.46
C ASP A 169 2.63 19.32 -22.54
N THR A 170 3.38 18.95 -23.57
CA THR A 170 2.97 18.01 -24.63
C THR A 170 2.80 16.57 -24.14
N HIS A 171 3.16 16.26 -22.89
CA HIS A 171 3.17 14.91 -22.33
C HIS A 171 1.79 14.31 -22.04
N ARG A 172 0.80 15.14 -21.68
CA ARG A 172 -0.52 14.65 -21.27
C ARG A 172 -1.22 13.88 -22.40
N VAL A 173 -1.04 14.32 -23.65
CA VAL A 173 -1.71 13.73 -24.81
C VAL A 173 -1.13 12.34 -25.14
N VAL A 174 0.19 12.21 -25.26
CA VAL A 174 0.85 10.94 -25.64
C VAL A 174 0.66 9.86 -24.57
N ASN A 175 0.77 10.25 -23.30
CA ASN A 175 0.53 9.37 -22.17
C ASN A 175 -0.95 8.94 -22.06
N SER A 176 -1.90 9.81 -22.43
CA SER A 176 -3.33 9.46 -22.44
C SER A 176 -3.69 8.44 -23.54
N VAL A 177 -3.10 8.56 -24.73
CA VAL A 177 -3.28 7.58 -25.83
C VAL A 177 -2.73 6.22 -25.44
N PHE A 178 -1.63 6.21 -24.69
CA PHE A 178 -1.00 4.99 -24.19
C PHE A 178 -1.80 4.31 -23.08
N ALA A 179 -2.33 5.07 -22.13
CA ALA A 179 -3.22 4.55 -21.09
C ALA A 179 -4.47 3.90 -21.72
N ARG A 180 -5.04 4.52 -22.76
CA ARG A 180 -6.18 3.98 -23.54
C ARG A 180 -5.89 2.65 -24.22
N LYS A 181 -4.61 2.30 -24.46
CA LYS A 181 -4.20 1.02 -25.08
C LYS A 181 -3.87 -0.06 -24.04
N MET A 182 -3.92 0.26 -22.75
CA MET A 182 -3.70 -0.69 -21.65
C MET A 182 -4.99 -0.86 -20.85
N GLU A 183 -5.85 -1.77 -21.29
CA GLU A 183 -7.10 -2.11 -20.58
C GLU A 183 -6.86 -3.06 -19.38
N HIS A 184 -5.69 -3.70 -19.31
CA HIS A 184 -5.38 -4.71 -18.29
C HIS A 184 -3.99 -4.54 -17.67
N LEU A 185 -3.84 -5.04 -16.44
CA LEU A 185 -2.57 -5.13 -15.74
C LEU A 185 -1.59 -6.03 -16.52
N LYS A 186 -0.39 -5.53 -16.79
CA LYS A 186 0.67 -6.27 -17.54
C LYS A 186 1.76 -6.82 -16.64
N SER A 187 1.75 -6.48 -15.37
CA SER A 187 2.68 -7.00 -14.37
C SER A 187 2.05 -8.21 -13.66
N LYS A 188 2.78 -9.33 -13.62
CA LYS A 188 2.42 -10.49 -12.80
C LYS A 188 2.25 -10.09 -11.33
N LYS A 189 3.13 -9.20 -10.83
CA LYS A 189 3.03 -8.65 -9.47
C LYS A 189 1.75 -7.86 -9.25
N ALA A 190 1.41 -6.99 -10.20
CA ALA A 190 0.19 -6.18 -10.10
C ALA A 190 -1.05 -7.06 -10.13
N THR A 191 -1.08 -8.05 -11.02
CA THR A 191 -2.20 -9.00 -11.13
C THR A 191 -2.37 -9.79 -9.83
N PHE A 192 -1.28 -10.31 -9.28
CA PHE A 192 -1.31 -11.03 -8.00
C PHE A 192 -1.82 -10.16 -6.86
N VAL A 193 -1.28 -8.94 -6.69
CA VAL A 193 -1.71 -8.02 -5.63
C VAL A 193 -3.17 -7.61 -5.81
N CYS A 194 -3.61 -7.36 -7.05
CA CYS A 194 -5.01 -7.04 -7.34
C CYS A 194 -5.97 -8.16 -6.90
N GLN A 195 -5.56 -9.41 -7.06
CA GLN A 195 -6.38 -10.58 -6.71
C GLN A 195 -6.32 -10.91 -5.22
N GLN A 196 -5.14 -10.81 -4.60
CA GLN A 196 -4.87 -11.40 -3.29
C GLN A 196 -4.83 -10.40 -2.14
N ALA A 197 -4.70 -9.09 -2.42
CA ALA A 197 -4.70 -8.09 -1.36
C ALA A 197 -6.05 -8.06 -0.62
N PRO A 198 -6.09 -7.76 0.69
CA PRO A 198 -7.33 -7.62 1.45
C PRO A 198 -8.37 -6.76 0.73
N ALA A 199 -9.64 -7.16 0.75
CA ALA A 199 -10.69 -6.43 0.04
C ALA A 199 -10.98 -5.06 0.66
N THR A 200 -10.51 -4.82 1.88
CA THR A 200 -10.56 -3.52 2.56
C THR A 200 -9.62 -2.46 1.96
N CYS A 201 -8.67 -2.87 1.12
CA CYS A 201 -7.67 -1.98 0.53
C CYS A 201 -8.08 -1.52 -0.87
N HIS A 202 -8.19 -0.21 -1.05
CA HIS A 202 -8.37 0.43 -2.34
C HIS A 202 -7.02 0.58 -3.05
N ILE A 203 -6.86 0.00 -4.25
CA ILE A 203 -5.58 -0.05 -4.95
C ILE A 203 -5.65 0.67 -6.30
N HIS A 204 -4.73 1.61 -6.50
CA HIS A 204 -4.50 2.25 -7.81
C HIS A 204 -3.28 1.66 -8.50
N PHE A 205 -3.47 1.23 -9.74
CA PHE A 205 -2.42 0.72 -10.59
C PHE A 205 -2.05 1.77 -11.64
N THR A 206 -0.84 2.30 -11.55
CA THR A 206 -0.38 3.41 -12.40
C THR A 206 0.72 2.99 -13.35
N CYS A 207 0.85 3.69 -14.46
CA CYS A 207 1.98 3.53 -15.38
C CYS A 207 2.28 4.86 -16.07
N LYS A 208 3.55 5.31 -16.02
CA LYS A 208 4.03 6.53 -16.69
C LYS A 208 3.18 7.77 -16.38
N GLY A 209 2.70 7.90 -15.14
CA GLY A 209 1.89 9.03 -14.71
C GLY A 209 0.41 8.95 -15.11
N ASN A 210 -0.09 7.78 -15.52
CA ASN A 210 -1.52 7.56 -15.77
C ASN A 210 -2.06 6.46 -14.87
N LEU A 211 -3.33 6.59 -14.50
CA LEU A 211 -4.11 5.52 -13.89
C LEU A 211 -4.50 4.50 -14.98
N ILE A 212 -4.22 3.22 -14.73
CA ILE A 212 -4.49 2.12 -15.66
C ILE A 212 -5.67 1.28 -15.16
N HIS A 213 -5.66 0.94 -13.87
CA HIS A 213 -6.69 0.14 -13.24
C HIS A 213 -6.86 0.56 -11.79
N THR A 214 -8.07 0.42 -11.29
CA THR A 214 -8.40 0.62 -9.88
C THR A 214 -9.12 -0.61 -9.37
N ARG A 215 -8.77 -1.04 -8.17
CA ARG A 215 -9.50 -2.04 -7.42
C ARG A 215 -10.10 -1.37 -6.20
N ASP A 216 -11.41 -1.22 -6.19
CA ASP A 216 -12.14 -0.58 -5.10
C ASP A 216 -12.14 -1.45 -3.85
N ALA A 217 -12.12 -0.79 -2.68
CA ALA A 217 -12.32 -1.47 -1.42
C ALA A 217 -13.78 -1.95 -1.30
N ARG A 218 -13.99 -3.22 -0.95
CA ARG A 218 -15.32 -3.78 -0.68
C ARG A 218 -15.72 -3.44 0.75
N MET A 219 -16.57 -2.43 0.89
CA MET A 219 -16.98 -1.84 2.18
C MET A 219 -17.74 -2.82 3.10
N ASP A 220 -18.28 -3.93 2.58
CA ASP A 220 -19.05 -4.90 3.36
C ASP A 220 -18.18 -5.71 4.34
N GLU A 221 -16.89 -5.94 4.03
CA GLU A 221 -15.94 -6.59 4.95
C GLU A 221 -15.42 -5.63 6.03
N VAL A 222 -15.30 -4.33 5.72
CA VAL A 222 -14.94 -3.30 6.71
C VAL A 222 -16.01 -3.22 7.81
N ARG A 223 -17.29 -3.30 7.43
CA ARG A 223 -18.42 -3.40 8.38
C ARG A 223 -18.38 -4.70 9.20
N ALA A 224 -18.04 -5.83 8.59
CA ALA A 224 -17.97 -7.12 9.30
C ALA A 224 -16.80 -7.20 10.31
N LEU A 225 -15.66 -6.56 10.01
CA LEU A 225 -14.52 -6.47 10.94
C LEU A 225 -14.80 -5.53 12.12
N SER A 226 -15.52 -4.42 11.90
CA SER A 226 -15.99 -3.52 12.98
C SER A 226 -17.01 -4.24 13.88
N LEU A 227 -17.95 -5.00 13.31
CA LEU A 227 -18.91 -5.81 14.08
C LEU A 227 -18.23 -6.89 14.94
N ARG A 228 -17.17 -7.54 14.44
CA ARG A 228 -16.39 -8.52 15.23
C ARG A 228 -15.61 -7.88 16.38
N SER A 229 -15.08 -6.67 16.18
CA SER A 229 -14.45 -5.86 17.23
C SER A 229 -15.46 -5.51 18.33
N CYS A 230 -16.64 -5.00 17.95
CA CYS A 230 -17.72 -4.69 18.89
C CYS A 230 -18.19 -5.92 19.70
N LEU A 231 -18.34 -7.07 19.04
CA LEU A 231 -18.73 -8.32 19.71
C LEU A 231 -17.68 -8.79 20.73
N SER A 232 -16.38 -8.63 20.43
CA SER A 232 -15.30 -8.95 21.37
C SER A 232 -15.30 -8.06 22.62
N PHE A 233 -15.72 -6.80 22.48
CA PHE A 233 -15.86 -5.86 23.60
C PHE A 233 -17.08 -6.18 24.48
N SER A 234 -18.18 -6.64 23.86
CA SER A 234 -19.39 -7.07 24.58
C SER A 234 -19.24 -8.42 25.31
N GLY A 235 -18.24 -9.23 24.92
CA GLY A 235 -17.97 -10.54 25.53
C GLY A 235 -17.10 -10.51 26.80
N LEU A 236 -16.52 -9.36 27.15
CA LEU A 236 -15.67 -9.21 28.36
C LEU A 236 -16.44 -8.69 29.59
N LYS A 237 -17.77 -8.58 29.50
CA LYS A 237 -18.66 -8.34 30.66
C LYS A 237 -19.44 -9.62 30.96
N ARG A 238 -18.79 -10.58 31.60
CA ARG A 238 -19.44 -11.61 32.42
C ARG A 238 -18.93 -11.48 33.83
#